data_AF-A0A6A6A4W6-F1
#
_entry.id   AF-A0A6A6A4W6-F1
#
_cell.length_a   1.000
_cell.length_b   1.000
_cell.length_c   1.000
_cell.angle_alpha   90.00
_cell.angle_beta   90.00
_cell.angle_gamma   90.00
#
_symmetry.space_group_name_H-M   'P 1'
#
loop_
_entity.id
_entity.type
_entity.pdbx_description
1 polymer ?
#
loop_
_entity_poly.entity_id
_entity_poly.type
_entity_poly.pdbx_seq_one_letter_code
_entity_poly.pdbx_strand_id
1 'polypeptide(L)'
;MKRSHMEDHIVTVQVCSRHTHNHEHVASISRSSLKQHAPDVVHLITQPSHTDNPRLQLHLPSLEHAHDIEIPALQKLFETWAQHSSYQILDEAALTFPTFSDSVLLYRALQLLRSPLAVGMQVQLLHRTRTEPLDEVDVQCVWWAFKHTPEWSVWLHALMGNIAGFDLLDKQPTGGYIRHFMETELLLLTTTERDDIHSMYKWHARLARRSTHHIPYWRRMFCWLFG
;
A
#
# COMPACT_ATOMS: atom_id res chain seq x y z
N MET A 1 -24.44 40.91 -0.49
CA MET A 1 -23.84 39.61 -0.85
C MET A 1 -23.73 38.76 0.42
N LYS A 2 -24.60 37.77 0.59
CA LYS A 2 -24.57 36.85 1.74
C LYS A 2 -23.38 35.90 1.56
N ARG A 3 -22.33 36.05 2.37
CA ARG A 3 -21.36 34.96 2.60
C ARG A 3 -22.13 33.86 3.33
N SER A 4 -22.54 32.83 2.60
CA SER A 4 -22.89 31.55 3.22
C SER A 4 -21.59 31.00 3.82
N HIS A 5 -21.42 31.19 5.13
CA HIS A 5 -20.60 30.27 5.90
C HIS A 5 -21.29 28.90 5.77
N MET A 6 -20.89 28.11 4.77
CA MET A 6 -21.14 26.67 4.85
C MET A 6 -20.33 26.21 6.05
N GLU A 7 -20.99 25.76 7.10
CA GLU A 7 -20.34 24.96 8.12
C GLU A 7 -19.63 23.82 7.40
N ASP A 8 -18.31 23.81 7.47
CA ASP A 8 -17.52 22.74 6.89
C ASP A 8 -17.70 21.54 7.80
N HIS A 9 -18.60 20.64 7.40
CA HIS A 9 -18.99 19.51 8.24
C HIS A 9 -17.77 18.60 8.42
N ILE A 10 -17.44 18.31 9.67
CA ILE A 10 -16.39 17.35 10.01
C ILE A 10 -16.94 15.96 9.75
N VAL A 11 -16.20 15.18 8.95
CA VAL A 11 -16.48 13.78 8.64
C VAL A 11 -15.54 12.91 9.46
N THR A 12 -16.11 11.98 10.21
CA THR A 12 -15.35 10.95 10.91
C THR A 12 -15.01 9.82 9.94
N VAL A 13 -13.73 9.57 9.72
CA VAL A 13 -13.24 8.48 8.84
C VAL A 13 -12.93 7.25 9.70
N GLN A 14 -13.46 6.11 9.28
CA GLN A 14 -13.27 4.83 9.96
C GLN A 14 -12.88 3.75 8.96
N VAL A 15 -12.02 2.83 9.39
CA VAL A 15 -11.82 1.55 8.69
C VAL A 15 -12.68 0.48 9.35
N CYS A 16 -13.20 -0.44 8.55
CA CYS A 16 -14.03 -1.52 9.04
C CYS A 16 -13.81 -2.79 8.24
N SER A 17 -13.94 -3.95 8.90
CA SER A 17 -13.92 -5.23 8.21
C SER A 17 -15.23 -5.44 7.46
N ARG A 18 -15.17 -6.13 6.32
CA ARG A 18 -16.37 -6.65 5.66
C ARG A 18 -17.05 -7.79 6.43
N HIS A 19 -16.30 -8.47 7.30
CA HIS A 19 -16.73 -9.71 7.96
C HIS A 19 -17.07 -9.53 9.43
N THR A 20 -16.47 -8.54 10.10
CA THR A 20 -16.74 -8.22 11.50
C THR A 20 -17.42 -6.86 11.62
N HIS A 21 -18.28 -6.68 12.63
CA HIS A 21 -18.88 -5.37 12.97
C HIS A 21 -17.89 -4.46 13.72
N ASN A 22 -16.58 -4.66 13.51
CA ASN A 22 -15.55 -3.88 14.15
C ASN A 22 -15.27 -2.64 13.31
N HIS A 23 -15.18 -1.51 14.00
CA HIS A 23 -14.90 -0.21 13.41
C HIS A 23 -13.75 0.42 14.17
N GLU A 24 -12.76 0.92 13.44
CA GLU A 24 -11.65 1.64 14.02
C GLU A 24 -11.62 3.06 13.48
N HIS A 25 -11.48 4.01 14.40
CA HIS A 25 -11.38 5.42 14.05
C HIS A 25 -10.00 5.72 13.47
N VAL A 26 -9.98 6.39 12.32
CA VAL A 26 -8.74 6.83 11.67
C VAL A 26 -8.46 8.29 11.98
N ALA A 27 -9.37 9.17 11.54
CA ALA A 27 -9.21 10.62 11.61
C ALA A 27 -10.56 11.33 11.51
N SER A 28 -10.56 12.61 11.85
CA SER A 28 -11.67 13.54 11.58
C SER A 28 -11.18 14.59 10.58
N ILE A 29 -11.85 14.69 9.43
CA ILE A 29 -11.44 15.56 8.33
C ILE A 29 -12.62 16.38 7.82
N SER A 30 -12.35 17.57 7.31
CA SER A 30 -13.41 18.38 6.72
C SER A 30 -13.97 17.76 5.44
N ARG A 31 -15.28 17.90 5.24
CA ARG A 31 -15.95 17.43 4.03
C ARG A 31 -15.42 18.16 2.79
N SER A 32 -15.02 19.43 2.93
CA SER A 32 -14.41 20.20 1.84
C SER A 32 -13.10 19.57 1.34
N SER A 33 -12.20 19.18 2.24
CA SER A 33 -10.93 18.53 1.90
C SER A 33 -11.15 17.17 1.23
N LEU A 34 -12.09 16.36 1.72
CA LEU A 34 -12.47 15.11 1.07
C LEU A 34 -12.99 15.36 -0.36
N LYS A 35 -13.83 16.38 -0.55
CA LYS A 35 -14.35 16.72 -1.88
C LYS A 35 -13.27 17.20 -2.84
N GLN A 36 -12.25 17.88 -2.32
CA GLN A 36 -11.14 18.37 -3.13
C GLN A 36 -10.17 17.25 -3.53
N HIS A 37 -9.79 16.38 -2.60
CA HIS A 37 -8.70 15.43 -2.80
C HIS A 37 -9.15 13.99 -3.10
N ALA A 38 -10.36 13.61 -2.70
CA ALA A 38 -10.94 12.29 -2.97
C ALA A 38 -12.46 12.38 -3.24
N PRO A 39 -12.85 13.08 -4.33
CA PRO A 39 -14.27 13.27 -4.66
C PRO A 39 -15.01 11.94 -4.83
N ASP A 40 -14.32 10.89 -5.26
CA ASP A 40 -14.87 9.56 -5.54
C ASP A 40 -15.29 8.79 -4.29
N VAL A 41 -14.96 9.23 -3.08
CA VAL A 41 -15.45 8.59 -1.84
C VAL A 41 -16.47 9.46 -1.09
N VAL A 42 -16.72 10.69 -1.53
CA VAL A 42 -17.69 11.59 -0.87
C VAL A 42 -19.11 11.03 -0.90
N HIS A 43 -19.47 10.29 -1.97
CA HIS A 43 -20.79 9.64 -2.07
C HIS A 43 -20.98 8.47 -1.10
N LEU A 44 -19.90 8.00 -0.47
CA LEU A 44 -19.92 6.94 0.54
C LEU A 44 -20.12 7.48 1.96
N ILE A 45 -20.13 8.80 2.13
CA ILE A 45 -20.36 9.43 3.43
C ILE A 45 -21.80 9.17 3.85
N THR A 46 -21.96 8.47 4.96
CA THR A 46 -23.26 8.25 5.59
C THR A 46 -23.52 9.32 6.63
N GLN A 47 -24.78 9.72 6.76
CA GLN A 47 -25.22 10.65 7.80
C GLN A 47 -25.98 9.83 8.85
N PRO A 48 -25.38 9.56 10.01
CA PRO A 48 -26.12 8.90 11.08
C PRO A 48 -27.22 9.86 11.59
N SER A 49 -28.19 9.32 12.33
CA SER A 49 -29.31 10.07 12.91
C SER A 49 -28.86 11.36 13.62
N HIS A 50 -29.77 12.35 13.70
CA HIS A 50 -29.62 13.80 13.95
C HIS A 50 -28.56 14.35 14.95
N THR A 51 -27.83 13.52 15.70
CA THR A 51 -26.85 13.94 16.72
C THR A 51 -25.41 13.57 16.41
N ASP A 52 -25.15 12.71 15.42
CA ASP A 52 -23.80 12.23 15.13
C ASP A 52 -23.17 12.91 13.90
N ASN A 53 -21.86 13.09 13.95
CA ASN A 53 -21.09 13.56 12.79
C ASN A 53 -21.24 12.59 11.60
N PRO A 54 -21.24 13.08 10.35
CA PRO A 54 -21.22 12.24 9.16
C PRO A 54 -19.99 11.32 9.16
N ARG A 55 -20.14 10.10 8.65
CA ARG A 55 -19.10 9.07 8.69
C ARG A 55 -18.71 8.58 7.31
N LEU A 56 -17.42 8.48 7.05
CA LEU A 56 -16.87 7.76 5.89
C LEU A 56 -16.35 6.41 6.38
N GLN A 57 -16.96 5.32 5.92
CA GLN A 57 -16.56 3.96 6.25
C GLN A 57 -15.79 3.33 5.09
N LEU A 58 -14.52 3.04 5.33
CA LEU A 58 -13.62 2.38 4.38
C LEU A 58 -13.57 0.89 4.70
N HIS A 59 -14.04 0.06 3.77
CA HIS A 59 -14.16 -1.37 3.98
C HIS A 59 -12.90 -2.12 3.56
N LEU A 60 -12.22 -2.73 4.53
CA LEU A 60 -11.07 -3.59 4.33
C LEU A 60 -11.48 -5.06 4.26
N PRO A 61 -10.79 -5.89 3.45
CA PRO A 61 -10.97 -7.34 3.44
C PRO A 61 -10.68 -7.97 4.81
N SER A 62 -9.64 -7.48 5.50
CA SER A 62 -9.26 -7.86 6.86
C SER A 62 -8.83 -6.62 7.64
N LEU A 63 -9.04 -6.62 8.97
CA LEU A 63 -8.46 -5.61 9.88
C LEU A 63 -7.11 -6.08 10.47
N GLU A 64 -6.67 -7.28 10.11
CA GLU A 64 -5.33 -7.76 10.46
C GLU A 64 -4.28 -6.80 9.90
N HIS A 65 -3.43 -6.24 10.78
CA HIS A 65 -2.42 -5.22 10.46
C HIS A 65 -2.97 -3.85 10.02
N ALA A 66 -4.25 -3.54 10.21
CA ALA A 66 -4.79 -2.21 9.89
C ALA A 66 -4.08 -1.08 10.65
N HIS A 67 -3.63 -1.37 11.89
CA HIS A 67 -2.82 -0.45 12.70
C HIS A 67 -1.40 -0.26 12.19
N ASP A 68 -0.87 -1.21 11.43
CA ASP A 68 0.48 -1.15 10.86
C ASP A 68 0.48 -0.51 9.46
N ILE A 69 -0.62 -0.66 8.71
CA ILE A 69 -0.73 -0.24 7.31
C ILE A 69 -1.78 0.85 7.12
N GLU A 70 -3.07 0.51 7.12
CA GLU A 70 -4.12 1.41 6.62
C GLU A 70 -4.35 2.64 7.48
N ILE A 71 -4.35 2.50 8.80
CA ILE A 71 -4.57 3.61 9.73
C ILE A 71 -3.45 4.64 9.64
N PRO A 72 -2.16 4.28 9.82
CA PRO A 72 -1.08 5.26 9.73
C PRO A 72 -0.97 5.87 8.32
N ALA A 73 -1.22 5.08 7.28
CA ALA A 73 -1.25 5.56 5.90
C ALA A 73 -2.29 6.68 5.70
N LEU A 74 -3.54 6.43 6.11
CA LEU A 74 -4.63 7.40 5.98
C LEU A 74 -4.40 8.64 6.87
N GLN A 75 -3.92 8.44 8.10
CA GLN A 75 -3.59 9.54 9.01
C GLN A 75 -2.55 10.49 8.40
N LYS A 76 -1.42 9.95 7.95
CA LYS A 76 -0.35 10.74 7.31
C LYS A 76 -0.83 11.45 6.06
N LEU A 77 -1.68 10.81 5.25
CA LEU A 77 -2.25 11.44 4.07
C LEU A 77 -3.19 12.61 4.44
N PHE A 78 -4.07 12.43 5.43
CA PHE A 78 -4.99 13.47 5.87
C PHE A 78 -4.28 14.63 6.58
N GLU A 79 -3.22 14.36 7.33
CA GLU A 79 -2.34 15.40 7.88
C GLU A 79 -1.69 16.22 6.76
N THR A 80 -1.23 15.53 5.70
CA THR A 80 -0.66 16.20 4.53
C THR A 80 -1.71 17.09 3.85
N TRP A 81 -2.96 16.63 3.71
CA TRP A 81 -4.05 17.44 3.17
C TRP A 81 -4.36 18.65 4.04
N ALA A 82 -4.35 18.49 5.36
CA ALA A 82 -4.59 19.59 6.31
C ALA A 82 -3.48 20.65 6.25
N GLN A 83 -2.24 20.26 6.00
CA GLN A 83 -1.10 21.17 5.85
C GLN A 83 -1.12 21.94 4.52
N HIS A 84 -1.72 21.38 3.47
CA HIS A 84 -1.78 21.97 2.13
C HIS A 84 -3.14 22.63 1.89
N SER A 85 -3.28 23.89 2.32
CA SER A 85 -4.55 24.64 2.30
C SER A 85 -5.21 24.79 0.91
N SER A 86 -6.44 24.29 0.81
CA SER A 86 -7.65 24.71 0.04
C SER A 86 -7.63 25.08 -1.44
N TYR A 87 -6.49 25.25 -2.14
CA TYR A 87 -6.53 25.69 -3.55
C TYR A 87 -5.58 24.97 -4.51
N GLN A 88 -4.77 24.04 -4.02
CA GLN A 88 -3.94 23.21 -4.88
C GLN A 88 -4.41 21.77 -4.77
N ILE A 89 -4.76 21.18 -5.91
CA ILE A 89 -4.85 19.72 -6.02
C ILE A 89 -3.43 19.24 -5.74
N LEU A 90 -3.27 18.40 -4.71
CA LEU A 90 -1.99 17.77 -4.43
C LEU A 90 -1.59 16.96 -5.68
N ASP A 91 -0.55 17.42 -6.35
CA ASP A 91 0.10 16.65 -7.40
C ASP A 91 0.95 15.54 -6.75
N GLU A 92 1.23 14.48 -7.50
CA GLU A 92 2.05 13.35 -7.06
C GLU A 92 3.42 13.83 -6.53
N ALA A 93 3.96 14.90 -7.11
CA ALA A 93 5.20 15.54 -6.68
C ALA A 93 5.15 16.18 -5.27
N ALA A 94 3.97 16.53 -4.76
CA ALA A 94 3.79 17.09 -3.41
C ALA A 94 3.70 16.00 -2.34
N LEU A 95 3.45 14.76 -2.73
CA LEU A 95 3.32 13.61 -1.84
C LEU A 95 4.68 12.88 -1.74
N THR A 96 5.66 13.49 -1.08
CA THR A 96 6.97 12.87 -0.89
C THR A 96 6.99 11.97 0.34
N PHE A 97 7.24 10.68 0.11
CA PHE A 97 7.38 9.66 1.15
C PHE A 97 8.83 9.17 1.17
N PRO A 98 9.56 9.32 2.31
CA PRO A 98 11.01 9.20 2.34
C PRO A 98 11.53 7.77 2.14
N THR A 99 10.74 6.76 2.47
CA THR A 99 11.13 5.34 2.33
C THR A 99 10.23 4.60 1.34
N PHE A 100 10.65 3.40 0.93
CA PHE A 100 9.83 2.54 0.08
C PHE A 100 8.56 2.10 0.81
N SER A 101 8.66 1.63 2.05
CA SER A 101 7.52 1.34 2.93
C SER A 101 6.54 2.53 3.05
N ASP A 102 7.07 3.73 3.26
CA ASP A 102 6.26 4.96 3.32
C ASP A 102 5.49 5.18 2.00
N SER A 103 6.12 4.90 0.87
CA SER A 103 5.48 4.98 -0.44
C SER A 103 4.38 3.92 -0.61
N VAL A 104 4.59 2.70 -0.10
CA VAL A 104 3.55 1.65 -0.06
C VAL A 104 2.35 2.09 0.78
N LEU A 105 2.59 2.69 1.96
CA LEU A 105 1.53 3.24 2.80
C LEU A 105 0.71 4.30 2.06
N LEU A 106 1.37 5.28 1.42
CA LEU A 106 0.67 6.28 0.61
C LEU A 106 -0.18 5.62 -0.47
N TYR A 107 0.40 4.69 -1.22
CA TYR A 107 -0.32 3.98 -2.26
C TYR A 107 -1.57 3.28 -1.73
N ARG A 108 -1.47 2.61 -0.57
CA ARG A 108 -2.63 2.00 0.10
C ARG A 108 -3.70 3.00 0.49
N ALA A 109 -3.33 4.15 1.06
CA ALA A 109 -4.28 5.22 1.38
C ALA A 109 -4.98 5.75 0.12
N LEU A 110 -4.22 5.98 -0.96
CA LEU A 110 -4.76 6.43 -2.24
C LEU A 110 -5.73 5.40 -2.85
N GLN A 111 -5.42 4.11 -2.78
CA GLN A 111 -6.32 3.04 -3.22
C GLN A 111 -7.64 3.04 -2.44
N LEU A 112 -7.58 3.17 -1.10
CA LEU A 112 -8.79 3.19 -0.26
C LEU A 112 -9.67 4.40 -0.54
N LEU A 113 -9.04 5.53 -0.86
CA LEU A 113 -9.71 6.78 -1.23
C LEU A 113 -10.05 6.84 -2.73
N ARG A 114 -9.84 5.75 -3.48
CA ARG A 114 -10.11 5.61 -4.91
C ARG A 114 -9.45 6.71 -5.76
N SER A 115 -8.30 7.21 -5.31
CA SER A 115 -7.60 8.27 -6.02
C SER A 115 -6.95 7.73 -7.30
N PRO A 116 -7.08 8.44 -8.44
CA PRO A 116 -6.42 8.04 -9.69
C PRO A 116 -4.88 8.05 -9.59
N LEU A 117 -4.32 8.83 -8.65
CA LEU A 117 -2.88 8.85 -8.37
C LEU A 117 -2.33 7.48 -7.95
N ALA A 118 -3.18 6.60 -7.41
CA ALA A 118 -2.78 5.26 -7.04
C ALA A 118 -2.20 4.47 -8.23
N VAL A 119 -2.74 4.65 -9.44
CA VAL A 119 -2.30 3.90 -10.62
C VAL A 119 -0.86 4.26 -11.02
N GLY A 120 -0.53 5.55 -11.06
CA GLY A 120 0.83 6.02 -11.34
C GLY A 120 1.83 5.50 -10.31
N MET A 121 1.44 5.58 -9.03
CA MET A 121 2.26 5.14 -7.93
C MET A 121 2.50 3.62 -7.91
N GLN A 122 1.50 2.81 -8.30
CA GLN A 122 1.64 1.36 -8.41
C GLN A 122 2.76 0.97 -9.38
N VAL A 123 2.81 1.62 -10.56
CA VAL A 123 3.83 1.33 -11.58
C VAL A 123 5.22 1.65 -11.06
N GLN A 124 5.38 2.80 -10.39
CA GLN A 124 6.66 3.21 -9.82
C GLN A 124 7.12 2.26 -8.72
N LEU A 125 6.23 1.91 -7.78
CA LEU A 125 6.55 0.98 -6.70
C LEU A 125 6.92 -0.41 -7.25
N LEU A 126 6.14 -0.97 -8.18
CA LEU A 126 6.47 -2.27 -8.80
C LEU A 126 7.80 -2.23 -9.56
N HIS A 127 8.14 -1.10 -10.18
CA HIS A 127 9.46 -0.91 -10.79
C HIS A 127 10.55 -0.94 -9.71
N ARG A 128 10.42 -0.15 -8.64
CA ARG A 128 11.39 -0.10 -7.53
C ARG A 128 11.55 -1.46 -6.85
N THR A 129 10.47 -2.17 -6.58
CA THR A 129 10.50 -3.56 -6.06
C THR A 129 11.27 -4.50 -6.97
N ARG A 130 11.40 -4.22 -8.28
CA ARG A 130 12.22 -5.05 -9.16
C ARG A 130 13.68 -4.60 -9.12
N THR A 131 13.95 -3.30 -9.07
CA THR A 131 15.30 -2.74 -9.32
C THR A 131 16.13 -2.46 -8.07
N GLU A 132 15.51 -2.37 -6.90
CA GLU A 132 16.18 -2.00 -5.63
C GLU A 132 16.05 -3.14 -4.62
N PRO A 133 17.12 -3.49 -3.86
CA PRO A 133 17.00 -4.48 -2.79
C PRO A 133 16.09 -3.93 -1.68
N LEU A 134 15.04 -4.66 -1.34
CA LEU A 134 14.18 -4.32 -0.22
C LEU A 134 14.83 -4.72 1.10
N ASP A 135 14.58 -3.93 2.14
CA ASP A 135 14.91 -4.33 3.51
C ASP A 135 13.77 -5.13 4.16
N GLU A 136 13.96 -5.55 5.40
CA GLU A 136 12.97 -6.28 6.18
C GLU A 136 11.64 -5.53 6.32
N VAL A 137 11.71 -4.22 6.61
CA VAL A 137 10.54 -3.38 6.86
C VAL A 137 9.72 -3.26 5.56
N ASP A 138 10.40 -3.09 4.43
CA ASP A 138 9.78 -3.04 3.11
C ASP A 138 9.08 -4.37 2.75
N VAL A 139 9.73 -5.51 3.01
CA VAL A 139 9.13 -6.83 2.73
C VAL A 139 7.88 -7.04 3.58
N GLN A 140 7.96 -6.76 4.88
CA GLN A 140 6.83 -6.87 5.80
C GLN A 140 5.69 -5.93 5.39
N CYS A 141 6.01 -4.67 5.07
CA CYS A 141 5.04 -3.67 4.65
C CYS A 141 4.28 -4.12 3.40
N VAL A 142 4.98 -4.58 2.35
CA VAL A 142 4.34 -5.10 1.12
C VAL A 142 3.46 -6.32 1.43
N TRP A 143 3.97 -7.26 2.24
CA TRP A 143 3.22 -8.47 2.56
C TRP A 143 1.91 -8.15 3.28
N TRP A 144 1.97 -7.38 4.37
CA TRP A 144 0.78 -7.01 5.14
C TRP A 144 -0.18 -6.12 4.36
N ALA A 145 0.34 -5.19 3.55
CA ALA A 145 -0.48 -4.29 2.74
C ALA A 145 -1.33 -5.00 1.67
N PHE A 146 -0.84 -6.12 1.13
CA PHE A 146 -1.45 -6.74 -0.05
C PHE A 146 -1.98 -8.15 0.15
N LYS A 147 -1.62 -8.89 1.21
CA LYS A 147 -2.00 -10.32 1.37
C LYS A 147 -3.50 -10.60 1.23
N HIS A 148 -4.34 -9.65 1.64
CA HIS A 148 -5.81 -9.78 1.57
C HIS A 148 -6.45 -9.00 0.42
N THR A 149 -5.66 -8.52 -0.54
CA THR A 149 -6.12 -7.68 -1.65
C THR A 149 -6.17 -8.46 -2.97
N PRO A 150 -7.00 -8.04 -3.94
CA PRO A 150 -7.01 -8.65 -5.28
C PRO A 150 -5.67 -8.57 -6.02
N GLU A 151 -4.80 -7.63 -5.63
CA GLU A 151 -3.49 -7.42 -6.24
C GLU A 151 -2.40 -8.32 -5.66
N TRP A 152 -2.74 -9.14 -4.65
CA TRP A 152 -1.76 -9.95 -3.91
C TRP A 152 -0.81 -10.71 -4.82
N SER A 153 -1.35 -11.39 -5.84
CA SER A 153 -0.55 -12.18 -6.78
C SER A 153 0.54 -11.36 -7.49
N VAL A 154 0.24 -10.13 -7.90
CA VAL A 154 1.18 -9.25 -8.60
C VAL A 154 2.30 -8.80 -7.66
N TRP A 155 1.94 -8.37 -6.45
CA TRP A 155 2.87 -7.94 -5.43
C TRP A 155 3.74 -9.08 -4.92
N LEU A 156 3.15 -10.24 -4.68
CA LEU A 156 3.86 -11.45 -4.27
C LEU A 156 4.89 -11.87 -5.34
N HIS A 157 4.53 -11.85 -6.62
CA HIS A 157 5.50 -12.11 -7.70
C HIS A 157 6.66 -11.11 -7.71
N ALA A 158 6.37 -9.82 -7.56
CA ALA A 158 7.42 -8.79 -7.50
C ALA A 158 8.32 -9.00 -6.28
N LEU A 159 7.73 -9.26 -5.11
CA LEU A 159 8.41 -9.49 -3.85
C LEU A 159 9.30 -10.74 -3.89
N MET A 160 8.78 -11.89 -4.37
CA MET A 160 9.56 -13.11 -4.53
C MET A 160 10.71 -12.93 -5.53
N GLY A 161 10.46 -12.17 -6.60
CA GLY A 161 11.49 -11.78 -7.56
C GLY A 161 12.60 -10.95 -6.92
N ASN A 162 12.24 -9.98 -6.07
CA ASN A 162 13.18 -9.15 -5.34
C ASN A 162 14.05 -9.98 -4.39
N ILE A 163 13.41 -10.76 -3.51
CA ILE A 163 14.07 -11.59 -2.50
C ILE A 163 15.04 -12.56 -3.15
N ALA A 164 14.63 -13.22 -4.24
CA ALA A 164 15.49 -14.15 -4.97
C ALA A 164 16.57 -13.46 -5.80
N GLY A 165 16.27 -12.32 -6.41
CA GLY A 165 17.17 -11.58 -7.31
C GLY A 165 18.32 -10.91 -6.58
N PHE A 166 18.07 -10.37 -5.39
CA PHE A 166 19.07 -9.73 -4.54
C PHE A 166 19.61 -10.64 -3.43
N ASP A 167 19.15 -11.91 -3.39
CA ASP A 167 19.60 -12.92 -2.42
C ASP A 167 19.39 -12.47 -0.95
N LEU A 168 18.20 -11.92 -0.69
CA LEU A 168 17.88 -11.21 0.55
C LEU A 168 17.64 -12.12 1.75
N LEU A 169 17.37 -13.41 1.55
CA LEU A 169 17.12 -14.33 2.66
C LEU A 169 18.34 -14.49 3.58
N ASP A 170 19.55 -14.42 3.00
CA ASP A 170 20.79 -14.78 3.69
C ASP A 170 21.79 -13.60 3.81
N LYS A 171 21.58 -12.51 3.07
CA LYS A 171 22.56 -11.40 2.96
C LYS A 171 22.15 -10.10 3.64
N GLN A 172 21.15 -10.13 4.51
CA GLN A 172 20.74 -8.94 5.25
C GLN A 172 21.79 -8.57 6.32
N PRO A 173 22.18 -7.29 6.45
CA PRO A 173 23.18 -6.84 7.42
C PRO A 173 22.77 -7.09 8.88
N THR A 174 21.47 -7.25 9.15
CA THR A 174 20.89 -7.50 10.47
C THR A 174 20.56 -8.96 10.77
N GLY A 175 20.89 -9.93 9.89
CA GLY A 175 20.92 -11.34 10.28
C GLY A 175 19.67 -12.18 10.00
N GLY A 176 18.98 -11.98 8.87
CA GLY A 176 18.03 -12.97 8.34
C GLY A 176 16.56 -12.81 8.79
N TYR A 177 16.17 -11.61 9.25
CA TYR A 177 14.80 -11.34 9.66
C TYR A 177 13.76 -11.57 8.56
N ILE A 178 14.08 -11.32 7.28
CA ILE A 178 13.16 -11.64 6.16
C ILE A 178 12.81 -13.13 6.14
N ARG A 179 13.80 -14.01 6.36
CA ARG A 179 13.58 -15.46 6.41
C ARG A 179 12.65 -15.81 7.56
N HIS A 180 12.93 -15.29 8.75
CA HIS A 180 12.14 -15.57 9.94
C HIS A 180 10.70 -15.04 9.82
N PHE A 181 10.54 -13.83 9.30
CA PHE A 181 9.24 -13.23 8.98
C PHE A 181 8.46 -14.11 8.01
N MET A 182 9.07 -14.48 6.88
CA MET A 182 8.41 -15.35 5.90
C MET A 182 8.03 -16.70 6.49
N GLU A 183 8.92 -17.35 7.26
CA GLU A 183 8.61 -18.62 7.92
C GLU A 183 7.40 -18.49 8.86
N THR A 184 7.32 -17.40 9.60
CA THR A 184 6.21 -17.11 10.52
C THR A 184 4.90 -16.86 9.78
N GLU A 185 4.89 -16.04 8.74
CA GLU A 185 3.69 -15.77 7.94
C GLU A 185 3.22 -17.02 7.19
N LEU A 186 4.15 -17.81 6.62
CA LEU A 186 3.81 -19.04 5.92
C LEU A 186 3.14 -20.06 6.86
N LEU A 187 3.51 -20.11 8.14
CA LEU A 187 2.86 -21.00 9.13
C LEU A 187 1.36 -20.72 9.31
N LEU A 188 0.90 -19.51 8.99
CA LEU A 188 -0.52 -19.13 9.07
C LEU A 188 -1.32 -19.54 7.82
N LEU A 189 -0.65 -19.94 6.75
CA LEU A 189 -1.26 -20.29 5.46
C LEU A 189 -1.57 -21.78 5.34
N THR A 190 -2.49 -22.11 4.44
CA THR A 190 -2.74 -23.49 4.06
C THR A 190 -1.51 -24.12 3.41
N THR A 191 -1.45 -25.46 3.39
CA THR A 191 -0.35 -26.17 2.72
C THR A 191 -0.25 -25.80 1.24
N THR A 192 -1.38 -25.66 0.55
CA THR A 192 -1.41 -25.28 -0.87
C THR A 192 -0.84 -23.89 -1.10
N GLU A 193 -1.27 -22.89 -0.34
CA GLU A 193 -0.75 -21.52 -0.46
C GLU A 193 0.75 -21.44 -0.18
N ARG A 194 1.23 -22.18 0.83
CA ARG A 194 2.67 -22.30 1.13
C ARG A 194 3.44 -22.91 -0.03
N ASP A 195 2.94 -24.00 -0.60
CA ASP A 195 3.59 -24.69 -1.72
C ASP A 195 3.65 -23.80 -2.97
N ASP A 196 2.62 -23.00 -3.20
CA ASP A 196 2.57 -22.02 -4.30
C ASP A 196 3.62 -20.92 -4.11
N ILE A 197 3.69 -20.30 -2.92
CA ILE A 197 4.68 -19.26 -2.61
C ILE A 197 6.10 -19.82 -2.72
N HIS A 198 6.33 -21.03 -2.19
CA HIS A 198 7.63 -21.69 -2.26
C HIS A 198 8.03 -22.01 -3.71
N SER A 199 7.07 -22.47 -4.52
CA SER A 199 7.28 -22.74 -5.95
C SER A 199 7.61 -21.47 -6.72
N MET A 200 6.94 -20.36 -6.40
CA MET A 200 7.19 -19.04 -6.98
C MET A 200 8.60 -18.53 -6.65
N TYR A 201 9.01 -18.60 -5.38
CA TYR A 201 10.37 -18.27 -4.97
C TYR A 201 11.41 -19.12 -5.72
N LYS A 202 11.23 -20.46 -5.76
CA LYS A 202 12.13 -21.37 -6.49
C LYS A 202 12.21 -21.06 -7.97
N TRP A 203 11.11 -20.63 -8.59
CA TRP A 203 11.12 -20.20 -9.98
C TRP A 203 11.97 -18.95 -10.18
N HIS A 204 11.76 -17.90 -9.37
CA HIS A 204 12.57 -16.68 -9.43
C HIS A 204 14.05 -16.93 -9.11
N ALA A 205 14.36 -17.76 -8.11
CA ALA A 205 15.74 -18.12 -7.76
C ALA A 205 16.47 -18.84 -8.91
N ARG A 206 15.77 -19.71 -9.66
CA ARG A 206 16.32 -20.35 -10.87
C ARG A 206 16.61 -19.33 -11.97
N LEU A 207 15.73 -18.34 -12.17
CA LEU A 207 15.95 -17.27 -13.14
C LEU A 207 17.15 -16.39 -12.76
N ALA A 208 17.25 -15.99 -11.49
CA ALA A 208 18.37 -15.19 -11.00
C ALA A 208 19.72 -15.90 -11.21
N ARG A 209 19.81 -17.20 -10.91
CA ARG A 209 21.04 -18.01 -11.12
C ARG A 209 21.43 -18.16 -12.60
N ARG A 210 20.46 -18.26 -13.51
CA ARG A 210 20.73 -18.28 -14.96
C ARG A 210 21.26 -16.93 -15.46
N SER A 211 20.84 -15.85 -14.81
CA SER A 211 21.21 -14.47 -15.12
C SER A 211 22.62 -14.10 -14.65
N THR A 212 23.18 -14.80 -13.66
CA THR A 212 24.54 -14.56 -13.15
C THR A 212 25.62 -15.27 -13.96
N HIS A 213 25.26 -16.28 -14.77
CA HIS A 213 26.20 -16.99 -15.66
C HIS A 213 26.35 -16.35 -17.06
N HIS A 214 25.57 -15.31 -17.35
CA HIS A 214 25.66 -14.48 -18.54
C HIS A 214 25.19 -13.09 -18.14
N ILE A 215 26.13 -12.14 -17.99
CA ILE A 215 25.96 -10.66 -17.90
C ILE A 215 24.60 -10.20 -17.30
N PRO A 216 24.59 -9.49 -16.15
CA PRO A 216 23.38 -9.24 -15.36
C PRO A 216 22.16 -8.81 -16.19
N TYR A 217 21.04 -9.51 -15.96
CA TYR A 217 19.77 -9.45 -16.71
C TYR A 217 19.22 -8.04 -16.96
N TRP A 218 19.57 -7.07 -16.11
CA TRP A 218 19.22 -5.67 -16.25
C TRP A 218 19.66 -5.05 -17.59
N ARG A 219 20.74 -5.55 -18.22
CA ARG A 219 21.18 -5.10 -19.55
C ARG A 219 20.36 -5.66 -20.72
N ARG A 220 19.66 -6.80 -20.56
CA ARG A 220 18.87 -7.40 -21.65
C ARG A 220 17.43 -6.88 -21.72
N MET A 221 16.86 -6.47 -20.59
CA MET A 221 15.49 -5.96 -20.55
C MET A 221 15.35 -4.59 -21.23
N PHE A 222 16.43 -3.79 -21.26
CA PHE A 222 16.46 -2.52 -22.00
C PHE A 222 16.46 -2.69 -23.53
N CYS A 223 16.91 -3.83 -24.07
CA CYS A 223 16.93 -4.06 -25.52
C CYS A 223 15.58 -4.55 -26.08
N TRP A 224 14.61 -4.92 -25.24
CA TRP A 224 13.31 -5.42 -25.69
C TRP A 224 12.18 -4.38 -25.60
N LEU A 225 12.39 -3.27 -24.88
CA LEU A 225 11.41 -2.20 -24.72
C LEU A 225 11.71 -0.95 -25.57
N PHE A 226 12.87 -0.90 -26.23
CA PHE A 226 13.29 0.21 -27.11
C PHE A 226 14.03 -0.26 -28.37
N GLY A 227 13.69 -1.46 -28.87
CA GLY A 227 14.18 -2.01 -30.15
C GLY A 227 13.02 -2.34 -31.07
#